data_AF-A0A432Q811-F1
#
_entry.id   AF-A0A432Q811-F1
#
_cell.length_a   1.000
_cell.length_b   1.000
_cell.length_c   1.000
_cell.angle_alpha   90.00
_cell.angle_beta   90.00
_cell.angle_gamma   90.00
#
_symmetry.space_group_name_H-M   'P 1'
#
loop_
_entity.id
_entity.type
_entity.pdbx_description
1 polymer ?
#
loop_
_entity_poly.entity_id
_entity_poly.type
_entity_poly.pdbx_seq_one_letter_code
_entity_poly.pdbx_strand_id
1 'polypeptide(L)' 'MYVHSLVGAHTANPVNGDFSVECSNAVLGGKPVRAMLYGNVYDVLKGVLCQTKPEQIDSTVCGTVLFDRGTIKIV' A
#
# COMPACT_ATOMS: atom_id res chain seq x y z
N MET A 1 -8.41 -6.66 -1.26
CA MET A 1 -7.46 -6.90 -0.15
C MET A 1 -7.40 -5.63 0.67
N TYR A 2 -7.38 -5.73 1.99
CA TYR A 2 -7.18 -4.61 2.89
C TYR A 2 -5.83 -4.79 3.58
N VAL A 3 -5.00 -3.74 3.61
CA VAL A 3 -3.65 -3.78 4.18
C VAL A 3 -3.56 -2.71 5.25
N HIS A 4 -3.20 -3.09 6.47
CA HIS A 4 -3.18 -2.18 7.60
C HIS A 4 -1.79 -1.61 7.88
N SER A 5 -0.74 -2.39 7.66
CA SER A 5 0.63 -1.93 7.82
C SER A 5 1.59 -2.64 6.86
N LEU A 6 2.76 -2.04 6.69
CA LEU A 6 3.82 -2.51 5.80
C LEU A 6 5.11 -2.69 6.58
N VAL A 7 5.90 -3.69 6.20
CA VAL A 7 7.23 -3.95 6.74
C VAL A 7 8.24 -3.83 5.60
N GLY A 8 9.41 -3.26 5.88
CA GLY A 8 10.48 -3.12 4.90
C GLY A 8 10.38 -1.88 3.99
N ALA A 9 9.56 -0.88 4.33
CA ALA A 9 9.43 0.35 3.53
C ALA A 9 10.76 1.09 3.31
N HIS A 10 11.72 0.93 4.22
CA HIS A 10 13.08 1.48 4.09
C HIS A 10 13.89 0.89 2.93
N THR A 11 13.42 -0.20 2.32
CA THR A 11 14.04 -0.82 1.13
C THR A 11 13.53 -0.20 -0.19
N ALA A 12 12.53 0.69 -0.13
CA ALA A 12 12.01 1.36 -1.31
C ALA A 12 13.07 2.30 -1.91
N ASN A 13 13.11 2.38 -3.24
CA ASN A 13 14.01 3.26 -3.96
C ASN A 13 13.32 4.61 -4.25
N PRO A 14 13.70 5.70 -3.56
CA PRO A 14 13.08 7.00 -3.78
C PRO A 14 13.48 7.65 -5.11
N VAL A 15 14.57 7.21 -5.75
CA VAL A 15 15.07 7.83 -6.99
C VAL A 15 14.17 7.48 -8.17
N ASN A 16 13.71 6.23 -8.27
CA ASN A 16 12.87 5.76 -9.37
C ASN A 16 11.45 5.35 -8.95
N GLY A 17 11.17 5.28 -7.64
CA GLY A 17 9.85 4.98 -7.09
C GLY A 17 9.55 3.49 -6.93
N ASP A 18 10.48 2.59 -7.25
CA ASP A 18 10.27 1.14 -7.11
C ASP A 18 10.27 0.71 -5.63
N PHE A 19 9.35 -0.19 -5.29
CA PHE A 19 9.25 -0.72 -3.94
C PHE A 19 8.90 -2.22 -3.93
N SER A 20 9.25 -2.84 -2.82
CA SER A 20 9.02 -4.25 -2.51
C SER A 20 8.84 -4.38 -1.00
N VAL A 21 7.59 -4.48 -0.53
CA VAL A 21 7.26 -4.40 0.90
C VAL A 21 6.36 -5.53 1.34
N GLU A 22 6.58 -6.06 2.53
CA GLU A 22 5.75 -7.11 3.11
C GLU A 22 4.51 -6.48 3.77
N CYS A 23 3.35 -7.08 3.56
CA CYS A 23 2.14 -6.70 4.28
C CYS A 23 2.15 -7.28 5.69
N SER A 24 1.95 -6.43 6.68
CA SER A 24 1.60 -6.84 8.03
C SER A 24 0.11 -6.60 8.26
N ASN A 25 -0.57 -7.62 8.78
CA ASN A 25 -2.02 -7.60 9.03
C ASN A 25 -2.87 -7.31 7.77
N ALA A 26 -2.64 -8.06 6.69
CA ALA A 26 -3.47 -8.00 5.49
C ALA A 26 -4.65 -8.98 5.56
N VAL A 27 -5.79 -8.57 5.01
CA VAL A 27 -7.03 -9.35 4.96
C VAL A 27 -7.57 -9.42 3.54
N LEU A 28 -7.90 -10.63 3.08
CA LEU A 28 -8.54 -10.89 1.80
C LEU A 28 -9.78 -11.77 2.00
N GLY A 29 -10.97 -11.27 1.62
CA GLY A 29 -12.22 -12.01 1.81
C GLY A 29 -12.52 -12.36 3.27
N GLY A 30 -12.13 -11.49 4.21
CA GLY A 30 -12.30 -11.73 5.65
C GLY A 30 -11.28 -12.68 6.27
N LYS A 31 -10.33 -13.23 5.51
CA LYS A 31 -9.28 -14.11 6.02
C LYS A 31 -7.94 -13.38 6.09
N PRO A 32 -7.15 -13.57 7.16
CA PRO A 32 -5.79 -13.04 7.23
C PRO A 32 -4.92 -13.72 6.16
N VAL A 33 -4.10 -12.93 5.49
CA VAL A 33 -3.17 -13.40 4.45
C VAL A 33 -1.78 -12.83 4.68
N ARG A 34 -0.76 -13.62 4.34
CA ARG A 34 0.60 -13.11 4.13
C ARG A 34 0.73 -12.77 2.65
N ALA A 35 1.22 -11.58 2.37
CA ALA A 35 1.36 -11.07 1.01
C ALA A 35 2.50 -10.06 0.94
N MET A 36 3.11 -9.95 -0.23
CA MET A 36 4.14 -8.97 -0.52
C MET A 36 3.69 -8.10 -1.69
N LEU A 37 3.89 -6.79 -1.55
CA LEU A 37 3.51 -5.79 -2.55
C LEU A 37 4.75 -5.34 -3.30
N TYR A 38 4.64 -5.33 -4.63
CA TYR A 38 5.67 -4.86 -5.53
C TYR A 38 5.08 -3.88 -6.53
N GLY A 39 5.84 -2.86 -6.89
CA GLY A 39 5.42 -1.92 -7.91
C GLY A 39 6.24 -0.65 -7.89
N ASN A 40 5.67 0.37 -8.54
CA ASN A 40 6.22 1.71 -8.61
C ASN A 40 5.24 2.69 -7.97
N VAL A 41 5.69 3.48 -6.99
CA VAL A 41 4.82 4.39 -6.22
C VAL A 41 4.15 5.45 -7.10
N TYR A 42 4.79 5.88 -8.19
CA TYR A 42 4.19 6.86 -9.09
C TYR A 42 3.00 6.27 -9.84
N ASP A 43 3.07 4.99 -10.20
CA ASP A 43 1.94 4.30 -10.83
C ASP A 43 0.84 4.04 -9.80
N VAL A 44 1.20 3.65 -8.57
CA VAL A 44 0.27 3.52 -7.44
C VAL A 44 -0.54 4.80 -7.22
N LEU A 45 0.13 5.95 -7.20
CA LEU A 45 -0.53 7.25 -7.00
C LEU A 45 -1.46 7.63 -8.18
N LYS A 46 -1.15 7.23 -9.42
CA LYS A 46 -2.05 7.43 -10.57
C LYS A 46 -3.32 6.59 -10.46
N GLY A 47 -3.23 5.42 -9.82
CA GLY A 47 -4.36 4.50 -9.63
C GLY A 47 -5.23 4.79 -8.42
N VAL A 48 -5.13 5.97 -7.78
CA VAL A 48 -5.99 6.31 -6.64
C VAL A 48 -7.43 6.55 -7.10
N LEU A 49 -8.38 5.79 -6.56
CA LEU A 49 -9.80 5.91 -6.89
C LEU A 49 -10.57 6.76 -5.87
N CYS A 50 -10.32 6.55 -4.58
CA CYS A 50 -10.92 7.34 -3.52
C CYS A 50 -10.11 7.29 -2.22
N GLN A 51 -10.39 8.24 -1.34
CA GLN A 51 -9.80 8.34 -0.02
C GLN A 51 -10.89 8.63 1.02
N THR A 52 -10.79 8.02 2.20
CA THR A 52 -11.67 8.32 3.33
C THR A 52 -11.28 9.64 4.01
N LYS A 53 -12.03 10.03 5.04
CA LYS A 53 -11.62 11.13 5.92
C LYS A 53 -10.17 10.91 6.40
N PRO A 54 -9.31 11.94 6.36
CA PRO A 54 -7.93 11.81 6.79
C PRO A 54 -7.84 11.64 8.31
N GLU A 55 -6.91 10.79 8.72
CA GLU A 55 -6.50 10.59 10.10
C GLU A 55 -4.99 10.84 10.20
N GLN A 56 -4.50 11.20 11.39
CA GLN A 56 -3.09 11.41 11.63
C GLN A 56 -2.48 10.19 12.29
N ILE A 57 -1.41 9.66 11.70
CA ILE A 57 -0.56 8.64 12.28
C ILE A 57 0.86 9.20 12.28
N ASP A 58 1.41 9.44 13.48
CA ASP A 58 2.71 10.08 13.70
C ASP A 58 2.80 11.43 12.94
N SER A 59 3.74 11.57 12.01
CA SER A 59 3.94 12.77 11.18
C SER A 59 3.14 12.76 9.88
N THR A 60 2.36 11.71 9.61
CA THR A 60 1.61 11.55 8.34
C THR A 60 0.11 11.74 8.56
N VAL A 61 -0.53 12.57 7.73
CA VAL A 61 -1.99 12.76 7.71
C VAL A 61 -2.54 12.15 6.42
N CYS A 62 -3.23 11.01 6.53
CA CYS A 62 -3.77 10.30 5.38
C CYS A 62 -4.96 9.41 5.80
N GLY A 63 -6.02 9.38 4.98
CA GLY A 63 -7.11 8.41 5.14
C GLY A 63 -6.79 7.06 4.50
N THR A 64 -7.71 6.10 4.63
CA THR A 64 -7.65 4.86 3.85
C THR A 64 -7.82 5.18 2.37
N VAL A 65 -6.91 4.66 1.53
CA VAL A 65 -6.91 4.88 0.08
C VAL A 65 -7.31 3.60 -0.64
N LEU A 66 -8.25 3.72 -1.58
CA LEU A 66 -8.58 2.65 -2.52
C LEU A 66 -7.82 2.85 -3.83
N PHE A 67 -7.08 1.82 -4.24
CA PHE A 67 -6.35 1.81 -5.51
C PHE A 67 -7.07 0.96 -6.55
N ASP A 68 -6.92 1.33 -7.83
CA ASP A 68 -7.41 0.57 -8.96
C ASP A 68 -6.69 -0.77 -9.10
N ARG A 69 -7.39 -1.75 -9.67
CA ARG A 69 -6.86 -3.09 -9.90
C ARG A 69 -5.69 -3.04 -10.89
N GLY A 70 -4.62 -3.77 -10.56
CA GLY A 70 -3.44 -3.88 -11.43
C GLY A 70 -2.37 -2.81 -11.16
N THR A 71 -2.67 -1.80 -10.36
CA THR A 71 -1.70 -0.75 -9.99
C THR A 71 -0.60 -1.25 -9.04
N ILE A 72 -0.92 -2.24 -8.21
CA ILE A 72 0.02 -2.89 -7.29
C ILE A 72 0.04 -4.38 -7.61
N LYS A 73 1.23 -4.97 -7.77
CA LYS A 73 1.41 -6.42 -7.87
C LYS A 73 1.45 -7.01 -6.47
N ILE A 74 0.70 -8.10 -6.27
CA ILE A 74 0.58 -8.79 -4.99
C ILE A 74 1.08 -10.22 -5.21
N VAL A 75 2.01 -10.68 -4.38
CA VAL A 75 2.58 -12.04 -4.38
C VAL A 75 2.35 -12.71 -3.03
#